data_AF-A0A927E9A6-F1
#
_entry.id   AF-A0A927E9A6-F1
#
_cell.length_a   1.000
_cell.length_b   1.000
_cell.length_c   1.000
_cell.angle_alpha   90.00
_cell.angle_beta   90.00
_cell.angle_gamma   90.00
#
_symmetry.space_group_name_H-M   'P 1'
#
loop_
_entity.id
_entity.type
_entity.pdbx_description
1 polymer ?
#
loop_
_entity_poly.entity_id
_entity_poly.type
_entity_poly.pdbx_seq_one_letter_code
_entity_poly.pdbx_strand_id
1 'polypeptide(L)'
;MDAFTMVIMACVSGEPHCTTSRISEMDFTTAQACEARIDDITRTMTKEFGKRPEFKGRQVTYDVSCMDRTQLAQKFGITSSDT
;
A
#
# COMPACT_ATOMS: atom_id res chain seq x y z
N MET A 1 -17.01 12.42 5.67
CA MET A 1 -16.73 11.10 5.08
C MET A 1 -15.39 10.67 5.60
N ASP A 2 -15.31 9.48 6.20
CA ASP A 2 -14.04 8.95 6.68
C ASP A 2 -13.23 8.49 5.47
N ALA A 3 -12.09 9.14 5.24
CA ALA A 3 -11.16 8.73 4.20
C ALA A 3 -10.48 7.42 4.64
N PHE A 4 -10.61 6.38 3.82
CA PHE A 4 -9.85 5.15 3.98
C PHE A 4 -8.44 5.38 3.45
N THR A 5 -7.45 4.78 4.11
CA THR A 5 -6.07 4.75 3.65
C THR A 5 -5.72 3.33 3.26
N MET A 6 -5.13 3.18 2.07
CA MET A 6 -4.52 1.94 1.67
C MET A 6 -3.08 1.90 2.19
N VAL A 7 -2.76 0.84 2.93
CA VAL A 7 -1.38 0.50 3.27
C VAL A 7 -1.00 -0.71 2.42
N ILE A 8 0.02 -0.54 1.58
CA ILE A 8 0.58 -1.62 0.75
C ILE A 8 2.02 -1.90 1.16
N MET A 9 2.32 -3.15 1.45
CA MET A 9 3.66 -3.64 1.72
C MET A 9 4.07 -4.59 0.61
N ALA A 10 5.12 -4.23 -0.12
CA ALA A 10 5.69 -5.03 -1.19
C ALA A 10 7.03 -5.62 -0.74
N CYS A 11 7.12 -6.96 -0.70
CA CYS A 11 8.35 -7.68 -0.36
C CYS A 11 8.89 -8.36 -1.61
N VAL A 12 10.13 -8.04 -1.99
CA VAL A 12 10.83 -8.73 -3.08
C VAL A 12 11.60 -9.92 -2.48
N SER A 13 11.44 -11.11 -3.04
CA SER A 13 12.07 -12.33 -2.53
C SER A 13 13.58 -12.20 -2.44
N GLY A 14 14.14 -12.33 -1.24
CA GLY A 14 15.57 -12.18 -0.93
C GLY A 14 16.00 -10.77 -0.53
N GLU A 15 15.09 -9.78 -0.52
CA GLU A 15 15.38 -8.48 0.04
C GLU A 15 15.18 -8.52 1.56
N PRO A 16 16.07 -7.90 2.35
CA PRO A 16 15.95 -7.89 3.81
C PRO A 16 14.79 -6.99 4.27
N HIS A 17 14.36 -6.04 3.44
CA HIS A 17 13.33 -5.06 3.79
C HIS A 17 12.21 -5.05 2.76
N CYS A 18 10.97 -5.00 3.24
CA CYS A 18 9.81 -4.77 2.40
C CYS A 18 9.59 -3.27 2.20
N THR A 19 9.22 -2.88 0.99
CA THR A 19 8.84 -1.49 0.68
C THR A 19 7.40 -1.28 1.10
N THR A 20 7.17 -0.38 2.06
CA THR A 20 5.82 0.01 2.48
C THR A 20 5.44 1.34 1.85
N SER A 21 4.24 1.43 1.28
CA SER A 21 3.66 2.69 0.79
C SER A 21 2.30 2.91 1.43
N ARG A 22 2.05 4.16 1.82
CA ARG A 22 0.76 4.61 2.38
C ARG A 22 0.11 5.51 1.35
N ILE A 23 -1.09 5.14 0.93
CA ILE A 23 -1.83 5.83 -0.12
C ILE A 23 -3.13 6.30 0.53
N SER A 24 -3.19 7.60 0.77
CA SER A 24 -4.38 8.30 1.21
C SER A 24 -4.93 9.06 0.00
N GLU A 25 -5.90 8.46 -0.69
CA GLU A 25 -6.64 9.12 -1.77
C GLU A 25 -7.99 9.59 -1.24
N MET A 26 -8.40 10.82 -1.57
CA MET A 26 -9.72 11.35 -1.17
C MET A 26 -10.88 10.54 -1.77
N ASP A 27 -10.61 9.79 -2.84
CA ASP A 27 -11.57 8.91 -3.51
C ASP A 27 -11.79 7.57 -2.76
N PHE A 28 -10.98 7.27 -1.74
CA PHE A 28 -11.17 6.13 -0.86
C PHE A 28 -12.26 6.40 0.18
N THR A 29 -13.50 6.56 -0.28
CA THR A 29 -14.65 6.81 0.59
C THR A 29 -15.28 5.53 1.12
N THR A 30 -14.92 4.36 0.57
CA THR A 30 -15.36 3.03 1.02
C THR A 30 -14.22 2.01 0.91
N ALA A 31 -14.32 0.92 1.67
CA ALA A 31 -13.40 -0.22 1.55
C ALA A 31 -13.35 -0.79 0.12
N GLN A 32 -14.49 -0.88 -0.56
CA GLN A 32 -14.58 -1.36 -1.94
C GLN A 32 -13.88 -0.43 -2.93
N ALA A 33 -13.97 0.89 -2.75
CA ALA A 33 -13.24 1.86 -3.58
C ALA A 33 -11.72 1.74 -3.39
N CYS A 34 -11.29 1.46 -2.16
CA CYS A 34 -9.90 1.16 -1.85
C CYS A 34 -9.46 -0.17 -2.48
N GLU A 35 -10.21 -1.26 -2.29
CA GLU A 35 -9.90 -2.57 -2.86
C GLU A 35 -9.81 -2.54 -4.39
N ALA A 36 -10.70 -1.78 -5.05
CA ALA A 36 -10.69 -1.64 -6.51
C ALA A 36 -9.40 -1.02 -7.07
N ARG A 37 -8.64 -0.26 -6.27
CA ARG A 37 -7.36 0.34 -6.68
C ARG A 37 -6.15 -0.54 -6.39
N ILE A 38 -6.31 -1.62 -5.63
CA ILE A 38 -5.19 -2.48 -5.22
C ILE A 38 -4.46 -3.03 -6.45
N ASP A 39 -5.21 -3.52 -7.44
CA ASP A 39 -4.63 -4.11 -8.65
C ASP A 39 -3.83 -3.09 -9.48
N ASP A 40 -4.32 -1.85 -9.60
CA ASP A 40 -3.63 -0.79 -10.33
C ASP A 40 -2.36 -0.33 -9.63
N ILE A 41 -2.42 -0.18 -8.29
CA ILE A 41 -1.29 0.22 -7.46
C ILE A 41 -0.23 -0.87 -7.45
N THR A 42 -0.60 -2.11 -7.16
CA THR A 42 0.32 -3.27 -7.15
C THR A 42 0.98 -3.43 -8.52
N ARG A 43 0.22 -3.35 -9.62
CA ARG A 43 0.77 -3.39 -10.99
C ARG A 43 1.79 -2.29 -11.24
N THR A 44 1.52 -1.07 -10.78
CA THR A 44 2.44 0.06 -10.91
C THR A 44 3.71 -0.18 -10.10
N MET A 45 3.59 -0.60 -8.85
CA MET A 45 4.74 -0.95 -8.01
C MET A 45 5.57 -2.08 -8.63
N THR A 46 4.93 -3.15 -9.13
CA THR A 46 5.62 -4.25 -9.82
C THR A 46 6.42 -3.75 -11.02
N LYS A 47 5.84 -2.84 -11.82
CA LYS A 47 6.54 -2.23 -12.95
C LYS A 47 7.76 -1.42 -12.49
N GLU A 48 7.63 -0.63 -11.42
CA GLU A 48 8.76 0.12 -10.86
C GLU A 48 9.87 -0.80 -10.31
N PHE A 49 9.53 -1.90 -9.63
CA PHE A 49 10.50 -2.90 -9.24
C PHE A 49 11.14 -3.58 -10.46
N GLY A 50 10.37 -3.85 -11.51
CA GLY A 50 10.87 -4.44 -12.74
C GLY A 50 11.86 -3.56 -13.52
N LYS A 51 11.84 -2.23 -13.31
CA LYS A 51 12.85 -1.32 -13.87
C LYS A 51 14.21 -1.45 -13.16
N ARG A 52 14.22 -2.02 -11.96
CA ARG A 52 15.43 -2.22 -11.15
C ARG A 52 16.08 -3.57 -11.51
N PRO A 53 17.27 -3.58 -12.11
CA PRO A 53 17.90 -4.81 -12.56
C PRO A 53 18.17 -5.80 -11.41
N GLU A 54 18.41 -5.30 -10.19
CA GLU A 54 18.58 -6.12 -8.98
C GLU A 54 17.34 -6.92 -8.58
N PHE A 55 16.16 -6.54 -9.09
CA PHE A 55 14.89 -7.21 -8.80
C PHE A 55 14.38 -8.05 -9.97
N LYS A 56 15.11 -8.10 -11.08
CA LYS A 56 14.69 -8.83 -12.28
C LYS A 56 14.60 -10.34 -12.01
N GLY A 57 13.44 -10.93 -12.34
CA GLY A 57 13.19 -12.36 -12.15
C GLY A 57 12.89 -12.77 -10.71
N ARG A 58 12.84 -11.82 -9.78
CA ARG A 58 12.49 -12.09 -8.38
C ARG A 58 10.98 -11.99 -8.20
N GLN A 59 10.45 -12.87 -7.36
CA GLN A 59 9.04 -12.82 -6.99
C GLN A 59 8.80 -11.62 -6.07
N VAL A 60 7.72 -10.89 -6.32
CA VAL A 60 7.24 -9.82 -5.44
C VAL A 60 5.94 -10.27 -4.80
N THR A 61 5.85 -10.19 -3.48
CA THR A 61 4.62 -10.43 -2.73
C THR A 61 4.07 -9.10 -2.22
N TYR A 62 2.74 -8.97 -2.22
CA TYR A 62 2.03 -7.78 -1.77
C TYR A 62 1.09 -8.13 -0.64
N ASP A 63 1.22 -7.43 0.48
CA ASP A 63 0.23 -7.39 1.55
C ASP A 63 -0.46 -6.03 1.49
N VAL A 64 -1.78 -6.02 1.36
CA VAL A 64 -2.56 -4.80 1.16
C VAL A 64 -3.70 -4.74 2.14
N SER A 65 -3.80 -3.62 2.85
CA SER A 65 -4.83 -3.39 3.86
C SER A 65 -5.48 -2.03 3.64
N CYS A 66 -6.79 -2.04 3.43
CA CYS A 66 -7.62 -0.84 3.43
C CYS A 66 -8.12 -0.58 4.84
N MET A 67 -7.70 0.53 5.45
CA MET A 67 -8.03 0.86 6.83
C MET A 67 -8.68 2.24 6.91
N ASP A 68 -9.71 2.39 7.73
CA ASP A 68 -10.20 3.71 8.10
C ASP A 68 -9.22 4.42 9.07
N ARG A 69 -9.42 5.73 9.27
CA ARG A 69 -8.58 6.55 10.15
C ARG A 69 -8.46 6.00 11.58
N THR A 70 -9.53 5.43 12.11
CA THR A 70 -9.55 4.82 13.45
C THR A 70 -8.65 3.57 13.51
N GLN A 71 -8.73 2.71 12.51
CA GLN A 71 -7.91 1.50 12.42
C GLN A 71 -6.42 1.83 12.19
N LEU A 72 -6.10 2.87 11.41
CA LEU A 72 -4.72 3.36 11.25
C LEU A 72 -4.13 3.87 12.56
N ALA A 73 -4.91 4.66 13.31
CA ALA A 73 -4.49 5.19 14.60
C ALA A 73 -4.23 4.06 15.61
N GLN A 74 -5.09 3.04 15.63
CA GLN A 74 -4.96 1.92 16.55
C GLN A 74 -3.85 0.93 16.17
N LYS A 75 -3.73 0.54 14.90
CA LYS A 75 -2.75 -0.48 14.48
C LYS A 75 -1.34 0.07 14.31
N PHE A 76 -1.21 1.31 13.87
CA PHE A 76 0.10 1.88 13.53
C PHE A 76 0.48 3.09 14.41
N GLY A 77 -0.36 3.48 15.37
CA GLY A 77 -0.14 4.68 16.19
C GLY A 77 -0.22 5.98 15.39
N ILE A 78 -0.76 5.92 14.16
CA ILE A 78 -0.81 7.07 13.26
C ILE A 78 -2.09 7.86 13.57
N THR A 79 -2.02 8.77 14.52
CA THR A 79 -2.93 9.93 14.50
C THR A 79 -2.58 10.68 13.22
N SER A 80 -3.49 10.67 12.23
CA SER A 80 -3.35 11.52 11.05
C SER A 80 -3.34 12.97 11.55
N SER A 81 -2.15 13.51 11.81
CA SER A 81 -1.94 14.95 11.93
C SER A 81 -1.94 15.50 10.52
N ASP A 82 -3.12 15.54 9.90
CA ASP A 82 -3.36 16.47 8.80
C ASP A 82 -3.54 17.84 9.45
N THR A 83 -2.46 18.63 9.46
CA THR A 83 -2.52 20.09 9.55
C THR A 83 -1.86 20.67 8.32
#